data_AF-A0A927X7N7-F1
#
_entry.id   AF-A0A927X7N7-F1
#
_cell.length_a   1.000
_cell.length_b   1.000
_cell.length_c   1.000
_cell.angle_alpha   90.00
_cell.angle_beta   90.00
_cell.angle_gamma   90.00
#
_symmetry.space_group_name_H-M   'P 1'
#
loop_
_entity.id
_entity.type
_entity.pdbx_description
1 polymer ?
#
loop_
_entity_poly.entity_id
_entity_poly.type
_entity_poly.pdbx_seq_one_letter_code
_entity_poly.pdbx_strand_id
1 'polypeptide(L)'
;MAIFVLSDTHFGHKRVLDFERFDFKTIEEHDEFIIKKWNSVVTKKDKVYHLGDVFFGKGDFQRIIHRLNGYKILVRGNHDQKGEEYFKRIGFDEVYSVPIYLQNNIVLSHEPLKEALDNPYLINIHGHLHGSTLKLDNYFCVSMDQINYTPMNLKNIIKHANKVLKSRKEKFLKEWYAKYYNFYIDKGIQYNEDGNVDIERSLSTQYIKIDLSYDELVLLNEISEFVTRIYLGQFSHLTSVGNLFDQKMIKEIENILAEIKEKYDGLSLGTTTGIYSQNAPNMAKICYDIHQKLRYQIYLSNKDRFENTVYSNNFIKASKENNVYVDRNEGKFILNVPLDLDKIIPNIIETYLYFYTWDNKSIVKIITNSSKNETYLLERILQLQNYFVFKNEEYIEKIRKLLEKFNC
;
A
#
# COMPACT_ATOMS: atom_id res chain seq x y z
N MET A 1 -26.43 3.78 20.62
CA MET A 1 -26.48 2.33 20.41
C MET A 1 -25.17 1.91 19.77
N ALA A 2 -24.34 1.18 20.49
CA ALA A 2 -23.14 0.56 19.96
C ALA A 2 -23.43 -0.87 19.47
N ILE A 3 -22.52 -1.40 18.67
CA ILE A 3 -22.55 -2.78 18.18
C ILE A 3 -21.29 -3.47 18.69
N PHE A 4 -21.47 -4.61 19.35
CA PHE A 4 -20.39 -5.44 19.84
C PHE A 4 -20.38 -6.81 19.15
N VAL A 5 -19.21 -7.44 19.10
CA VAL A 5 -19.02 -8.75 18.49
C VAL A 5 -18.08 -9.60 19.36
N LEU A 6 -18.36 -10.89 19.45
CA LEU A 6 -17.56 -11.92 20.13
C LEU A 6 -17.98 -13.32 19.65
N SER A 7 -17.22 -14.34 20.00
CA SER A 7 -17.54 -15.75 19.75
C SER A 7 -17.06 -16.65 20.89
N ASP A 8 -17.51 -17.92 20.86
CA ASP A 8 -16.90 -19.03 21.60
C ASP A 8 -16.93 -18.83 23.13
N THR A 9 -18.09 -18.40 23.64
CA THR A 9 -18.33 -18.29 25.09
C THR A 9 -18.26 -19.64 25.78
N HIS A 10 -18.70 -20.73 25.12
CA HIS A 10 -18.67 -22.09 25.65
C HIS A 10 -19.19 -22.22 27.09
N PHE A 11 -20.28 -21.52 27.42
CA PHE A 11 -20.88 -21.61 28.75
C PHE A 11 -21.18 -23.07 29.13
N GLY A 12 -20.90 -23.45 30.38
CA GLY A 12 -21.09 -24.81 30.89
C GLY A 12 -20.12 -25.88 30.34
N HIS A 13 -19.16 -25.52 29.48
CA HIS A 13 -18.22 -26.48 28.89
C HIS A 13 -17.09 -26.89 29.86
N LYS A 14 -17.35 -27.76 30.84
CA LYS A 14 -16.34 -28.15 31.86
C LYS A 14 -14.95 -28.53 31.32
N ARG A 15 -14.90 -29.26 30.18
CA ARG A 15 -13.64 -29.70 29.58
C ARG A 15 -12.81 -28.56 28.98
N VAL A 16 -13.41 -27.43 28.64
CA VAL A 16 -12.69 -26.29 28.05
C VAL A 16 -11.60 -25.76 28.99
N LEU A 17 -11.79 -25.93 30.30
CA LEU A 17 -10.81 -25.58 31.34
C LEU A 17 -9.52 -26.39 31.22
N ASP A 18 -9.60 -27.62 30.71
CA ASP A 18 -8.48 -28.56 30.65
C ASP A 18 -7.56 -28.32 29.46
N PHE A 19 -8.00 -27.57 28.43
CA PHE A 19 -7.23 -27.42 27.19
C PHE A 19 -7.17 -25.99 26.62
N GLU A 20 -7.95 -25.05 27.15
CA GLU A 20 -8.01 -23.68 26.61
C GLU A 20 -8.17 -22.61 27.71
N ARG A 21 -9.03 -22.84 28.70
CA ARG A 21 -9.44 -21.88 29.73
C ARG A 21 -8.77 -22.13 31.08
N PHE A 22 -7.43 -22.27 31.06
CA PHE A 22 -6.63 -22.66 32.23
C PHE A 22 -6.68 -21.68 33.41
N ASP A 23 -7.14 -20.45 33.18
CA ASP A 23 -7.21 -19.39 34.19
C ASP A 23 -8.34 -19.60 35.22
N PHE A 24 -9.25 -20.54 34.99
CA PHE A 24 -10.43 -20.76 35.85
C PHE A 24 -10.38 -22.13 36.52
N LYS A 25 -10.72 -22.17 37.81
CA LYS A 25 -10.72 -23.42 38.59
C LYS A 25 -12.00 -24.21 38.40
N THR A 26 -13.11 -23.53 38.12
CA THR A 26 -14.40 -24.16 37.86
C THR A 26 -15.14 -23.49 36.71
N ILE A 27 -16.11 -24.21 36.13
CA ILE A 27 -16.88 -23.68 35.00
C ILE A 27 -17.80 -22.55 35.44
N GLU A 28 -18.23 -22.56 36.70
CA GLU A 28 -19.00 -21.48 37.30
C GLU A 28 -18.17 -20.20 37.41
N GLU A 29 -16.89 -20.29 37.81
CA GLU A 29 -15.98 -19.15 37.83
C GLU A 29 -15.78 -18.55 36.43
N HIS A 30 -15.57 -19.41 35.43
CA HIS A 30 -15.46 -19.04 34.03
C HIS A 30 -16.73 -18.32 33.52
N ASP A 31 -17.89 -18.93 33.71
CA ASP A 31 -19.17 -18.41 33.22
C ASP A 31 -19.50 -17.05 33.87
N GLU A 32 -19.28 -16.92 35.19
CA GLU A 32 -19.44 -15.65 35.92
C GLU A 32 -18.48 -14.57 35.43
N PHE A 33 -17.22 -14.94 35.15
CA PHE A 33 -16.23 -14.01 34.65
C PHE A 33 -16.62 -13.44 33.27
N ILE A 34 -17.08 -14.30 32.35
CA ILE A 34 -17.55 -13.87 31.03
C ILE A 34 -18.75 -12.94 31.17
N ILE A 35 -19.74 -13.27 32.01
CA ILE A 35 -20.91 -12.41 32.26
C ILE A 35 -20.47 -11.03 32.77
N LYS A 36 -19.52 -10.99 33.71
CA LYS A 36 -18.97 -9.74 34.24
C LYS A 36 -18.27 -8.93 33.15
N LYS A 37 -17.42 -9.56 32.33
CA LYS A 37 -16.71 -8.90 31.23
C LYS A 37 -17.66 -8.39 30.16
N TRP A 38 -18.65 -9.18 29.77
CA TRP A 38 -19.72 -8.79 28.85
C TRP A 38 -20.43 -7.53 29.33
N ASN A 39 -20.96 -7.57 30.56
CA ASN A 39 -21.75 -6.47 31.11
C ASN A 39 -20.92 -5.23 31.48
N SER A 40 -19.58 -5.35 31.53
CA SER A 40 -18.69 -4.21 31.77
C SER A 40 -18.62 -3.23 30.59
N VAL A 41 -18.93 -3.69 29.37
CA VAL A 41 -18.87 -2.87 28.14
C VAL A 41 -20.19 -2.78 27.39
N VAL A 42 -21.12 -3.73 27.61
CA VAL A 42 -22.41 -3.78 26.93
C VAL A 42 -23.54 -3.26 27.83
N THR A 43 -24.29 -2.29 27.33
CA THR A 43 -25.52 -1.80 27.98
C THR A 43 -26.76 -2.49 27.41
N LYS A 44 -27.90 -2.40 28.09
CA LYS A 44 -29.18 -2.95 27.63
C LYS A 44 -29.67 -2.40 26.29
N LYS A 45 -29.15 -1.25 25.84
CA LYS A 45 -29.54 -0.59 24.58
C LYS A 45 -28.64 -0.95 23.39
N ASP A 46 -27.56 -1.68 23.63
CA ASP A 46 -26.58 -2.02 22.60
C ASP A 46 -26.95 -3.33 21.90
N LYS A 47 -26.38 -3.55 20.71
CA LYS A 47 -26.50 -4.80 19.96
C LYS A 47 -25.26 -5.64 20.14
N VAL A 48 -25.41 -6.96 20.25
CA VAL A 48 -24.29 -7.90 20.33
C VAL A 48 -24.48 -9.02 19.32
N TYR A 49 -23.52 -9.17 18.41
CA TYR A 49 -23.40 -10.34 17.56
C TYR A 49 -22.54 -11.39 18.27
N HIS A 50 -23.14 -12.54 18.58
CA HIS A 50 -22.44 -13.72 19.05
C HIS A 50 -22.18 -14.63 17.85
N LEU A 51 -20.92 -14.87 17.51
CA LEU A 51 -20.53 -15.61 16.31
C LEU A 51 -20.37 -17.11 16.57
N GLY A 52 -21.29 -17.69 17.34
CA GLY A 52 -21.39 -19.13 17.49
C GLY A 52 -20.69 -19.71 18.72
N ASP A 53 -21.00 -20.97 18.98
CA ASP A 53 -20.52 -21.81 20.08
C ASP A 53 -20.79 -21.20 21.46
N VAL A 54 -22.09 -21.00 21.73
CA VAL A 54 -22.58 -20.31 22.92
C VAL A 54 -22.41 -21.16 24.18
N PHE A 55 -22.71 -22.44 24.11
CA PHE A 55 -22.67 -23.33 25.27
C PHE A 55 -22.37 -24.77 24.87
N PHE A 56 -21.93 -25.57 25.82
CA PHE A 56 -21.72 -27.01 25.62
C PHE A 56 -22.30 -27.83 26.77
N GLY A 57 -22.90 -28.97 26.42
CA GLY A 57 -23.43 -29.92 27.40
C GLY A 57 -24.82 -29.56 27.92
N LYS A 58 -25.08 -29.88 29.19
CA LYS A 58 -26.36 -29.66 29.86
C LYS A 58 -26.20 -28.61 30.95
N GLY A 59 -27.06 -27.61 30.96
CA GLY A 59 -27.07 -26.53 31.95
C GLY A 59 -28.30 -25.65 31.82
N ASP A 60 -28.52 -24.77 32.79
CA ASP A 60 -29.57 -23.74 32.72
C ASP A 60 -29.06 -22.52 31.94
N PHE A 61 -28.87 -22.72 30.63
CA PHE A 61 -28.36 -21.68 29.74
C PHE A 61 -29.31 -20.50 29.63
N GLN A 62 -30.63 -20.71 29.82
CA GLN A 62 -31.60 -19.62 29.85
C GLN A 62 -31.26 -18.61 30.95
N ARG A 63 -30.95 -19.07 32.17
CA ARG A 63 -30.53 -18.18 33.26
C ARG A 63 -29.26 -17.41 32.93
N ILE A 64 -28.29 -18.02 32.25
CA ILE A 64 -27.05 -17.36 31.83
C ILE A 64 -27.34 -16.27 30.80
N ILE A 65 -28.04 -16.60 29.70
CA ILE A 65 -28.30 -15.67 28.60
C ILE A 65 -29.15 -14.47 29.04
N HIS A 66 -30.09 -14.64 29.98
CA HIS A 66 -30.90 -13.54 30.51
C HIS A 66 -30.09 -12.53 31.35
N ARG A 67 -28.90 -12.91 31.84
CA ARG A 67 -28.01 -12.01 32.57
C ARG A 67 -27.11 -11.17 31.66
N LEU A 68 -27.06 -11.49 30.37
CA LEU A 68 -26.26 -10.77 29.39
C LEU A 68 -27.03 -9.55 28.87
N ASN A 69 -26.45 -8.37 29.04
CA ASN A 69 -26.99 -7.13 28.52
C ASN A 69 -27.00 -7.10 26.98
N GLY A 70 -27.93 -6.33 26.43
CA GLY A 70 -28.00 -6.01 25.01
C GLY A 70 -29.00 -6.87 24.23
N TYR A 71 -29.27 -6.41 23.02
CA TYR A 71 -30.02 -7.11 21.99
C TYR A 71 -29.08 -8.11 21.31
N LYS A 72 -29.33 -9.40 21.50
CA LYS A 72 -28.41 -10.50 21.20
C LYS A 72 -28.79 -11.17 19.89
N ILE A 73 -27.86 -11.17 18.95
CA ILE A 73 -27.99 -11.77 17.63
C ILE A 73 -26.99 -12.93 17.56
N LEU A 74 -27.47 -14.15 17.33
CA LEU A 74 -26.62 -15.32 17.20
C LEU A 74 -26.38 -15.65 15.72
N VAL A 75 -25.12 -15.78 15.32
CA VAL A 75 -24.71 -16.50 14.11
C VAL A 75 -24.22 -17.87 14.59
N ARG A 76 -24.97 -18.93 14.31
CA ARG A 76 -24.73 -20.26 14.91
C ARG A 76 -23.38 -20.84 14.51
N GLY A 77 -22.68 -21.41 15.48
CA GLY A 77 -21.46 -22.19 15.28
C GLY A 77 -21.72 -23.68 15.15
N ASN A 78 -20.65 -24.46 14.99
CA ASN A 78 -20.75 -25.91 14.77
C ASN A 78 -21.22 -26.67 16.03
N HIS A 79 -21.05 -26.11 17.23
CA HIS A 79 -21.57 -26.67 18.48
C HIS A 79 -23.00 -26.21 18.80
N ASP A 80 -23.52 -25.20 18.11
CA ASP A 80 -24.89 -24.69 18.27
C ASP A 80 -25.93 -25.54 17.53
N GLN A 81 -25.99 -26.83 17.84
CA GLN A 81 -26.80 -27.82 17.10
C GLN A 81 -28.32 -27.68 17.33
N LYS A 82 -28.76 -26.87 18.30
CA LYS A 82 -30.18 -26.62 18.56
C LYS A 82 -30.79 -25.71 17.49
N GLY A 83 -32.09 -25.88 17.22
CA GLY A 83 -32.82 -25.05 16.27
C GLY A 83 -32.95 -23.58 16.72
N GLU A 84 -33.26 -22.69 15.78
CA GLU A 84 -33.46 -21.26 16.02
C GLU A 84 -34.46 -20.97 17.15
N GLU A 85 -35.60 -21.68 17.19
CA GLU A 85 -36.63 -21.50 18.23
C GLU A 85 -36.10 -21.74 19.64
N TYR A 86 -35.16 -22.69 19.80
CA TYR A 86 -34.54 -22.94 21.10
C TYR A 86 -33.73 -21.73 21.55
N PHE A 87 -32.88 -21.20 20.67
CA PHE A 87 -32.03 -20.05 20.98
C PHE A 87 -32.84 -18.78 21.25
N LYS A 88 -33.91 -18.56 20.49
CA LYS A 88 -34.85 -17.47 20.76
C LYS A 88 -35.51 -17.61 22.13
N ARG A 89 -36.01 -18.81 22.45
CA ARG A 89 -36.66 -19.09 23.76
C ARG A 89 -35.74 -18.85 24.96
N ILE A 90 -34.44 -19.15 24.85
CA ILE A 90 -33.50 -18.96 25.96
C ILE A 90 -33.01 -17.50 26.09
N GLY A 91 -33.36 -16.61 25.16
CA GLY A 91 -33.15 -15.17 25.28
C GLY A 91 -32.31 -14.50 24.19
N PHE A 92 -32.03 -15.16 23.07
CA PHE A 92 -31.52 -14.47 21.87
C PHE A 92 -32.67 -13.79 21.12
N ASP A 93 -32.44 -12.60 20.60
CA ASP A 93 -33.46 -11.82 19.89
C ASP A 93 -33.55 -12.22 18.41
N GLU A 94 -32.39 -12.50 17.79
CA GLU A 94 -32.28 -13.00 16.41
C GLU A 94 -31.28 -14.16 16.35
N VAL A 95 -31.52 -15.09 15.43
CA VAL A 95 -30.67 -16.27 15.24
C VAL A 95 -30.55 -16.57 13.76
N TYR A 96 -29.33 -16.77 13.30
CA TYR A 96 -28.99 -17.02 11.91
C TYR A 96 -28.14 -18.29 11.81
N SER A 97 -28.43 -19.13 10.83
CA SER A 97 -27.62 -20.31 10.48
C SER A 97 -26.62 -20.04 9.36
N VAL A 98 -26.58 -18.81 8.85
CA VAL A 98 -25.74 -18.39 7.74
C VAL A 98 -24.99 -17.10 8.10
N PRO A 99 -23.85 -16.83 7.44
CA PRO A 99 -23.12 -15.58 7.64
C PRO A 99 -23.96 -14.34 7.39
N ILE A 100 -23.69 -13.26 8.12
CA ILE A 100 -24.37 -11.96 8.00
C ILE A 100 -23.43 -10.96 7.34
N TYR A 101 -23.91 -10.32 6.26
CA TYR A 101 -23.19 -9.23 5.60
C TYR A 101 -23.60 -7.88 6.18
N LEU A 102 -22.62 -7.09 6.60
CA LEU A 102 -22.76 -5.71 7.07
C LEU A 102 -22.03 -4.76 6.13
N GLN A 103 -22.64 -3.60 5.84
CA GLN A 103 -22.01 -2.50 5.09
C GLN A 103 -21.31 -2.93 3.78
N ASN A 104 -21.83 -3.96 3.12
CA ASN A 104 -21.37 -4.56 1.85
C ASN A 104 -20.00 -5.26 1.87
N ASN A 105 -19.09 -4.94 2.78
CA ASN A 105 -17.72 -5.49 2.78
C ASN A 105 -17.28 -6.09 4.13
N ILE A 106 -18.21 -6.30 5.05
CA ILE A 106 -17.95 -7.00 6.31
C ILE A 106 -18.85 -8.22 6.37
N VAL A 107 -18.28 -9.37 6.67
CA VAL A 107 -19.03 -10.61 6.86
C VAL A 107 -18.76 -11.16 8.26
N LEU A 108 -19.85 -11.43 8.97
CA LEU A 108 -19.87 -12.06 10.28
C LEU A 108 -20.18 -13.55 10.11
N SER A 109 -19.30 -14.42 10.56
CA SER A 109 -19.46 -15.88 10.49
C SER A 109 -18.92 -16.53 11.75
N HIS A 110 -19.27 -17.79 12.03
CA HIS A 110 -18.58 -18.54 13.07
C HIS A 110 -17.19 -19.00 12.57
N GLU A 111 -17.17 -19.78 11.50
CA GLU A 111 -15.93 -20.25 10.86
C GLU A 111 -15.33 -19.16 9.95
N PRO A 112 -13.99 -19.14 9.76
CA PRO A 112 -13.37 -18.32 8.74
C PRO A 112 -13.90 -18.65 7.34
N LEU A 113 -14.31 -17.63 6.59
CA LEU A 113 -14.86 -17.80 5.25
C LEU A 113 -13.79 -17.72 4.18
N LYS A 114 -13.77 -18.67 3.24
CA LYS A 114 -12.83 -18.67 2.10
C LYS A 114 -13.05 -17.48 1.18
N GLU A 115 -14.26 -16.96 1.08
CA GLU A 115 -14.63 -15.81 0.27
C GLU A 115 -13.80 -14.57 0.60
N ALA A 116 -13.37 -14.41 1.86
CA ALA A 116 -12.49 -13.32 2.26
C ALA A 116 -11.02 -13.55 1.82
N LEU A 117 -10.59 -14.79 1.61
CA LEU A 117 -9.26 -15.09 1.08
C LEU A 117 -9.20 -14.68 -0.39
N ASP A 118 -10.26 -15.01 -1.13
CA ASP A 118 -10.39 -14.69 -2.55
C ASP A 118 -10.68 -13.19 -2.75
N ASN A 119 -11.46 -12.56 -1.88
CA ASN A 119 -11.72 -11.13 -1.90
C ASN A 119 -11.06 -10.42 -0.71
N PRO A 120 -9.86 -9.85 -0.89
CA PRO A 120 -9.14 -9.26 0.22
C PRO A 120 -9.84 -7.97 0.74
N TYR A 121 -10.80 -7.40 0.01
CA TYR A 121 -11.64 -6.27 0.44
C TYR A 121 -12.79 -6.67 1.36
N LEU A 122 -13.11 -7.96 1.43
CA LEU A 122 -14.07 -8.50 2.36
C LEU A 122 -13.38 -8.74 3.71
N ILE A 123 -13.89 -8.07 4.73
CA ILE A 123 -13.44 -8.23 6.12
C ILE A 123 -14.26 -9.35 6.74
N ASN A 124 -13.63 -10.45 7.09
CA ASN A 124 -14.30 -11.52 7.81
C ASN A 124 -14.01 -11.40 9.32
N ILE A 125 -15.06 -11.11 10.09
CA ILE A 125 -15.03 -11.18 11.54
C ILE A 125 -15.61 -12.55 11.92
N HIS A 126 -14.82 -13.37 12.60
CA HIS A 126 -15.14 -14.77 12.84
C HIS A 126 -14.74 -15.23 14.25
N GLY A 127 -15.22 -16.40 14.67
CA GLY A 127 -14.81 -17.11 15.88
C GLY A 127 -14.01 -18.36 15.55
N HIS A 128 -14.38 -19.49 16.16
CA HIS A 128 -13.97 -20.86 15.85
C HIS A 128 -12.48 -21.22 16.05
N LEU A 129 -11.56 -20.27 15.92
CA LEU A 129 -10.12 -20.54 15.96
C LEU A 129 -9.53 -20.48 17.37
N HIS A 130 -10.31 -20.06 18.37
CA HIS A 130 -9.91 -20.10 19.78
C HIS A 130 -8.59 -19.34 20.00
N GLY A 131 -7.57 -20.00 20.56
CA GLY A 131 -6.22 -19.46 20.76
C GLY A 131 -5.38 -19.26 19.49
N SER A 132 -5.92 -19.53 18.30
CA SER A 132 -5.21 -19.36 17.02
C SER A 132 -5.82 -18.26 16.14
N THR A 133 -5.02 -17.73 15.22
CA THR A 133 -5.46 -16.71 14.26
C THR A 133 -4.91 -16.97 12.86
N LEU A 134 -5.64 -16.51 11.85
CA LEU A 134 -5.11 -16.42 10.49
C LEU A 134 -4.21 -15.18 10.40
N LYS A 135 -2.99 -15.36 9.88
CA LYS A 135 -2.03 -14.26 9.64
C LYS A 135 -2.38 -13.48 8.36
N LEU A 136 -3.63 -13.06 8.24
CA LEU A 136 -4.18 -12.35 7.08
C LEU A 136 -4.90 -11.08 7.57
N ASP A 137 -4.61 -9.94 6.94
CA ASP A 137 -5.04 -8.62 7.45
C ASP A 137 -6.57 -8.40 7.42
N ASN A 138 -7.31 -9.22 6.69
CA ASN A 138 -8.76 -9.10 6.51
C ASN A 138 -9.57 -10.14 7.31
N TYR A 139 -8.90 -10.93 8.16
CA TYR A 139 -9.54 -11.85 9.09
C TYR A 139 -9.37 -11.38 10.53
N PHE A 140 -10.48 -11.25 11.24
CA PHE A 140 -10.52 -10.81 12.63
C PHE A 140 -11.19 -11.87 13.50
N CYS A 141 -10.36 -12.64 14.19
CA CYS A 141 -10.82 -13.63 15.16
C CYS A 141 -11.30 -12.91 16.44
N VAL A 142 -12.54 -13.18 16.84
CA VAL A 142 -13.18 -12.65 18.05
C VAL A 142 -13.57 -13.75 19.03
N SER A 143 -12.91 -14.91 18.95
CA SER A 143 -12.94 -15.93 20.01
C SER A 143 -12.49 -15.34 21.35
N MET A 144 -13.03 -15.84 22.45
CA MET A 144 -12.82 -15.25 23.78
C MET A 144 -11.36 -15.00 24.16
N ASP A 145 -10.45 -15.92 23.85
CA ASP A 145 -9.02 -15.77 24.12
C ASP A 145 -8.38 -14.60 23.37
N GLN A 146 -8.83 -14.35 22.14
CA GLN A 146 -8.28 -13.29 21.30
C GLN A 146 -8.70 -11.90 21.79
N ILE A 147 -9.82 -11.81 22.50
CA ILE A 147 -10.45 -10.55 22.91
C ILE A 147 -10.42 -10.31 24.42
N ASN A 148 -9.64 -11.10 25.15
CA ASN A 148 -9.56 -11.04 26.62
C ASN A 148 -10.96 -11.10 27.27
N TYR A 149 -11.80 -11.99 26.76
CA TYR A 149 -13.17 -12.23 27.22
C TYR A 149 -14.13 -11.02 27.16
N THR A 150 -13.74 -9.94 26.46
CA THR A 150 -14.48 -8.67 26.47
C THR A 150 -15.06 -8.40 25.08
N PRO A 151 -16.38 -8.23 24.93
CA PRO A 151 -17.02 -7.92 23.65
C PRO A 151 -16.32 -6.75 22.93
N MET A 152 -15.96 -6.95 21.66
CA MET A 152 -15.28 -5.92 20.88
C MET A 152 -16.27 -4.97 20.22
N ASN A 153 -16.05 -3.67 20.34
CA ASN A 153 -16.86 -2.69 19.63
C ASN A 153 -16.56 -2.75 18.12
N LEU A 154 -17.58 -3.07 17.31
CA LEU A 154 -17.48 -3.26 15.87
C LEU A 154 -16.84 -2.05 15.17
N LYS A 155 -17.13 -0.82 15.63
CA LYS A 155 -16.56 0.41 15.05
C LYS A 155 -15.04 0.43 15.12
N ASN A 156 -14.45 -0.14 16.18
CA ASN A 156 -13.00 -0.20 16.36
C ASN A 156 -12.36 -1.21 15.39
N ILE A 157 -13.02 -2.36 15.19
CA ILE A 157 -12.59 -3.38 14.22
C ILE A 157 -12.61 -2.79 12.81
N ILE A 158 -13.72 -2.13 12.44
CA ILE A 158 -13.88 -1.49 11.12
C ILE A 158 -12.83 -0.39 10.90
N LYS A 159 -12.53 0.43 11.92
CA LYS A 159 -11.51 1.48 11.80
C LYS A 159 -10.13 0.89 11.51
N HIS A 160 -9.77 -0.22 12.15
CA HIS A 160 -8.52 -0.92 11.90
C HIS A 160 -8.48 -1.50 10.48
N ALA A 161 -9.54 -2.21 10.09
CA ALA A 161 -9.63 -2.84 8.78
C ALA A 161 -9.64 -1.81 7.63
N ASN A 162 -10.33 -0.68 7.76
CA ASN A 162 -10.34 0.38 6.75
C ASN A 162 -8.95 1.02 6.53
N LYS A 163 -8.07 1.03 7.54
CA LYS A 163 -6.69 1.49 7.38
C LYS A 163 -5.89 0.55 6.46
N VAL A 164 -6.13 -0.75 6.55
CA VAL A 164 -5.55 -1.76 5.66
C VAL A 164 -6.13 -1.62 4.26
N LEU A 165 -7.46 -1.50 4.13
CA LEU A 165 -8.13 -1.46 2.83
C LEU A 165 -7.80 -0.22 1.99
N LYS A 166 -7.70 0.97 2.61
CA LYS A 166 -7.37 2.23 1.91
C LYS A 166 -5.99 2.24 1.23
N SER A 167 -5.11 1.29 1.57
CA SER A 167 -3.78 1.14 0.94
C SER A 167 -3.81 0.40 -0.41
N ARG A 168 -4.95 -0.20 -0.77
CA ARG A 168 -5.11 -0.97 -2.00
C ARG A 168 -5.76 -0.10 -3.07
N LYS A 169 -4.94 0.51 -3.93
CA LYS A 169 -5.41 1.11 -5.19
C LYS A 169 -5.70 -0.04 -6.16
N GLU A 170 -6.96 -0.24 -6.52
CA GLU A 170 -7.36 -1.23 -7.52
C GLU A 170 -6.64 -0.95 -8.85
N LYS A 171 -6.00 -1.98 -9.40
CA LYS A 171 -5.38 -1.94 -10.73
C LYS A 171 -6.09 -3.01 -11.56
N PHE A 172 -6.44 -2.65 -12.78
CA PHE A 172 -7.06 -3.52 -13.77
C PHE A 172 -6.32 -4.87 -13.88
N LEU A 173 -7.07 -5.98 -13.90
CA LEU A 173 -6.61 -7.38 -13.90
C LEU A 173 -6.03 -7.91 -12.58
N LYS A 174 -6.04 -7.13 -11.50
CA LYS A 174 -5.63 -7.61 -10.17
C LYS A 174 -6.80 -8.07 -9.29
N GLU A 175 -8.02 -8.00 -9.81
CA GLU A 175 -9.22 -8.46 -9.11
C GLU A 175 -9.36 -9.99 -9.18
N TRP A 176 -9.92 -10.62 -8.14
CA TRP A 176 -10.06 -12.09 -8.08
C TRP A 176 -10.95 -12.65 -9.20
N TYR A 177 -11.87 -11.83 -9.71
CA TYR A 177 -12.76 -12.16 -10.81
C TYR A 177 -12.20 -11.81 -12.19
N ALA A 178 -10.97 -11.30 -12.29
CA ALA A 178 -10.37 -10.91 -13.57
C ALA A 178 -10.28 -12.07 -14.57
N LYS A 179 -10.07 -13.31 -14.09
CA LYS A 179 -10.08 -14.52 -14.92
C LYS A 179 -11.43 -14.81 -15.59
N TYR A 180 -12.51 -14.21 -15.09
CA TYR A 180 -13.86 -14.34 -15.63
C TYR A 180 -14.28 -13.15 -16.49
N TYR A 181 -13.37 -12.20 -16.75
CA TYR A 181 -13.68 -11.09 -17.62
C TYR A 181 -14.00 -11.58 -19.04
N ASN A 182 -15.11 -11.05 -19.56
CA ASN A 182 -15.43 -11.18 -20.97
C ASN A 182 -15.09 -9.85 -21.66
N PHE A 183 -14.04 -9.86 -22.48
CA PHE A 183 -13.56 -8.66 -23.15
C PHE A 183 -14.18 -8.56 -24.55
N TYR A 184 -14.97 -7.51 -24.77
CA TYR A 184 -15.61 -7.23 -26.07
C TYR A 184 -14.72 -6.45 -27.04
N ILE A 185 -13.58 -5.96 -26.57
CA ILE A 185 -12.63 -5.15 -27.33
C ILE A 185 -11.23 -5.68 -27.02
N ASP A 186 -10.41 -5.87 -28.06
CA ASP A 186 -9.03 -6.31 -27.91
C ASP A 186 -8.21 -5.25 -27.16
N LYS A 187 -7.82 -5.58 -25.92
CA LYS A 187 -7.02 -4.73 -25.03
C LYS A 187 -5.65 -5.36 -24.73
N GLY A 188 -5.09 -6.14 -25.67
CA GLY A 188 -3.82 -6.83 -25.43
C GLY A 188 -3.92 -7.92 -24.37
N ILE A 189 -5.13 -8.46 -24.17
CA ILE A 189 -5.42 -9.56 -23.25
C ILE A 189 -4.99 -10.87 -23.89
N GLN A 190 -4.31 -11.70 -23.11
CA GLN A 190 -3.80 -12.99 -23.53
C GLN A 190 -4.66 -14.09 -22.91
N TYR A 191 -4.87 -15.16 -23.66
CA TYR A 191 -5.65 -16.31 -23.24
C TYR A 191 -4.75 -17.53 -23.15
N ASN A 192 -5.05 -18.42 -22.21
CA ASN A 192 -4.40 -19.72 -22.13
C ASN A 192 -5.01 -20.70 -23.15
N GLU A 193 -4.45 -21.91 -23.24
CA GLU A 193 -4.90 -22.94 -24.19
C GLU A 193 -6.37 -23.36 -23.99
N ASP A 194 -6.89 -23.22 -22.76
CA ASP A 194 -8.28 -23.51 -22.40
C ASP A 194 -9.25 -22.36 -22.75
N GLY A 195 -8.76 -21.26 -23.34
CA GLY A 195 -9.56 -20.10 -23.70
C GLY A 195 -9.92 -19.16 -22.53
N ASN A 196 -9.35 -19.37 -21.34
CA ASN A 196 -9.50 -18.48 -20.20
C ASN A 196 -8.46 -17.36 -20.26
N VAL A 197 -8.75 -16.21 -19.63
CA VAL A 197 -7.79 -15.10 -19.52
C VAL A 197 -6.54 -15.55 -18.76
N ASP A 198 -5.38 -15.48 -19.41
CA ASP A 198 -4.08 -15.67 -18.78
C ASP A 198 -3.69 -14.35 -18.09
N ILE A 199 -3.96 -14.27 -16.78
CA ILE A 199 -3.75 -13.04 -16.01
C ILE A 199 -2.29 -12.61 -16.03
N GLU A 200 -1.34 -13.53 -15.84
CA GLU A 200 0.08 -13.19 -15.77
C GLU A 200 0.58 -12.66 -17.12
N ARG A 201 0.23 -13.36 -18.21
CA ARG A 201 0.62 -12.96 -19.55
C ARG A 201 -0.07 -11.66 -19.97
N SER A 202 -1.34 -11.47 -19.62
CA SER A 202 -2.10 -10.23 -19.86
C SER A 202 -1.62 -9.04 -19.03
N LEU A 203 -1.07 -9.28 -17.83
CA LEU A 203 -0.40 -8.23 -17.07
C LEU A 203 0.94 -7.87 -17.71
N SER A 204 1.68 -8.85 -18.24
CA SER A 204 2.97 -8.62 -18.89
C SER A 204 2.89 -7.76 -20.15
N THR A 205 1.77 -7.81 -20.88
CA THR A 205 1.54 -6.95 -22.07
C THR A 205 1.29 -5.49 -21.71
N GLN A 206 1.08 -5.17 -20.43
CA GLN A 206 0.95 -3.79 -19.94
C GLN A 206 2.31 -3.10 -19.70
N TYR A 207 3.42 -3.78 -20.00
CA TYR A 207 4.77 -3.28 -19.81
C TYR A 207 5.57 -3.36 -21.11
N ILE A 208 6.39 -2.34 -21.33
CA ILE A 208 7.48 -2.35 -22.30
C ILE A 208 8.72 -2.85 -21.60
N LYS A 209 9.41 -3.81 -22.22
CA LYS A 209 10.68 -4.35 -21.74
C LYS A 209 11.82 -3.65 -22.46
N ILE A 210 12.73 -3.06 -21.70
CA ILE A 210 13.86 -2.29 -22.23
C ILE A 210 15.14 -2.88 -21.67
N ASP A 211 16.00 -3.38 -22.57
CA ASP A 211 17.29 -3.94 -22.20
C ASP A 211 18.30 -2.81 -21.91
N LEU A 212 18.73 -2.68 -20.67
CA LEU A 212 19.75 -1.73 -20.24
C LEU A 212 21.04 -2.46 -19.84
N SER A 213 22.17 -1.90 -20.25
CA SER A 213 23.47 -2.16 -19.63
C SER A 213 23.50 -1.54 -18.22
N TYR A 214 24.49 -1.94 -17.43
CA TYR A 214 24.69 -1.37 -16.10
C TYR A 214 24.90 0.16 -16.14
N ASP A 215 25.70 0.65 -17.09
CA ASP A 215 26.00 2.08 -17.21
C ASP A 215 24.75 2.89 -17.62
N GLU A 216 23.91 2.35 -18.50
CA GLU A 216 22.64 2.97 -18.90
C GLU A 216 21.62 2.99 -17.75
N LEU A 217 21.59 1.93 -16.93
CA LEU A 217 20.76 1.88 -15.72
C LEU A 217 21.17 2.99 -14.73
N VAL A 218 22.48 3.15 -14.52
CA VAL A 218 23.05 4.21 -13.67
C VAL A 218 22.74 5.60 -14.25
N LEU A 219 22.94 5.78 -15.56
CA LEU A 219 22.64 7.02 -16.27
C LEU A 219 21.17 7.43 -16.10
N LEU A 220 20.22 6.53 -16.34
CA LEU A 220 18.80 6.81 -16.18
C LEU A 220 18.43 7.15 -14.72
N ASN A 221 19.08 6.49 -13.76
CA ASN A 221 18.91 6.79 -12.34
C ASN A 221 19.38 8.20 -11.97
N GLU A 222 20.54 8.61 -12.47
CA GLU A 222 21.13 9.94 -12.23
C GLU A 222 20.29 11.03 -12.90
N ILE A 223 19.86 10.81 -14.15
CA ILE A 223 18.93 11.70 -14.87
C ILE A 223 17.63 11.89 -14.08
N SER A 224 17.04 10.79 -13.60
CA SER A 224 15.79 10.82 -12.84
C SER A 224 15.94 11.58 -11.51
N GLU A 225 17.09 11.43 -10.84
CA GLU A 225 17.41 12.17 -9.63
C GLU A 225 17.57 13.67 -9.90
N PHE A 226 18.32 14.03 -10.95
CA PHE A 226 18.55 15.40 -11.37
C PHE A 226 17.22 16.12 -11.62
N VAL A 227 16.39 15.54 -12.49
CA VAL A 227 15.10 16.12 -12.87
C VAL A 227 14.20 16.26 -11.64
N THR A 228 14.17 15.26 -10.75
CA THR A 228 13.44 15.38 -9.47
C THR A 228 13.87 16.61 -8.67
N ARG A 229 15.18 16.78 -8.47
CA ARG A 229 15.72 17.88 -7.66
C ARG A 229 15.46 19.24 -8.28
N ILE A 230 15.53 19.36 -9.61
CA ILE A 230 15.17 20.59 -10.33
C ILE A 230 13.71 20.96 -10.11
N TYR A 231 12.78 20.02 -10.30
CA TYR A 231 11.35 20.30 -10.10
C TYR A 231 10.99 20.58 -8.63
N LEU A 232 11.74 20.05 -7.67
CA LEU A 232 11.60 20.39 -6.25
C LEU A 232 12.38 21.65 -5.84
N GLY A 233 13.12 22.31 -6.73
CA GLY A 233 13.97 23.45 -6.38
C GLY A 233 15.08 23.11 -5.38
N GLN A 234 15.48 21.84 -5.29
CA GLN A 234 16.49 21.30 -4.37
C GLN A 234 17.91 21.44 -4.92
N PHE A 235 18.27 22.65 -5.35
CA PHE A 235 19.53 22.90 -6.06
C PHE A 235 20.78 22.61 -5.22
N SER A 236 20.71 22.81 -3.90
CA SER A 236 21.80 22.47 -2.96
C SER A 236 22.15 20.98 -2.91
N HIS A 237 21.27 20.12 -3.43
CA HIS A 237 21.51 18.69 -3.51
C HIS A 237 21.94 18.23 -4.90
N LEU A 238 22.02 19.12 -5.91
CA LEU A 238 22.51 18.75 -7.24
C LEU A 238 23.97 18.31 -7.21
N THR A 239 24.75 18.84 -6.26
CA THR A 239 26.14 18.45 -6.01
C THR A 239 26.29 16.99 -5.56
N SER A 240 25.20 16.36 -5.13
CA SER A 240 25.16 14.93 -4.75
C SER A 240 24.71 13.99 -5.88
N VAL A 241 24.29 14.52 -7.04
CA VAL A 241 23.80 13.73 -8.18
C VAL A 241 24.99 13.30 -9.07
N GLY A 242 25.76 12.34 -8.57
CA GLY A 242 26.67 11.49 -9.35
C GLY A 242 27.77 12.20 -10.17
N ASN A 243 28.48 11.40 -10.98
CA ASN A 243 29.59 11.84 -11.84
C ASN A 243 29.13 12.67 -13.06
N LEU A 244 27.90 13.17 -13.04
CA LEU A 244 27.31 14.01 -14.09
C LEU A 244 28.02 15.36 -14.21
N PHE A 245 28.52 15.85 -13.08
CA PHE A 245 29.10 17.17 -12.92
C PHE A 245 30.56 17.01 -12.50
N ASP A 246 31.47 17.70 -13.17
CA ASP A 246 32.84 17.80 -12.66
C ASP A 246 32.89 18.72 -11.42
N GLN A 247 34.00 18.66 -10.67
CA GLN A 247 34.16 19.48 -9.46
C GLN A 247 34.11 20.99 -9.74
N LYS A 248 34.43 21.42 -10.96
CA LYS A 248 34.37 22.83 -11.37
C LYS A 248 32.91 23.27 -11.54
N MET A 249 32.09 22.44 -12.17
CA MET A 249 30.65 22.64 -12.33
C MET A 249 29.93 22.67 -10.98
N ILE A 250 30.27 21.74 -10.07
CA ILE A 250 29.71 21.71 -8.71
C ILE A 250 29.98 23.04 -7.99
N LYS A 251 31.22 23.54 -8.08
CA LYS A 251 31.63 24.78 -7.41
C LYS A 251 30.99 26.02 -8.04
N GLU A 252 30.79 26.03 -9.36
CA GLU A 252 30.08 27.10 -10.06
C GLU A 252 28.59 27.12 -9.67
N ILE A 253 27.91 25.96 -9.61
CA ILE A 253 26.54 25.84 -9.09
C ILE A 253 26.45 26.38 -7.66
N GLU A 254 27.36 25.98 -6.78
CA GLU A 254 27.39 26.43 -5.38
C GLU A 254 27.57 27.95 -5.25
N ASN A 255 28.46 28.54 -6.05
CA ASN A 255 28.69 29.99 -6.06
C ASN A 255 27.45 30.77 -6.53
N ILE A 256 26.79 30.31 -7.60
CA ILE A 256 25.59 30.98 -8.11
C ILE A 256 24.43 30.85 -7.12
N LEU A 257 24.29 29.69 -6.47
CA LEU A 257 23.31 29.51 -5.40
C LEU A 257 23.61 30.40 -4.18
N ALA A 258 24.89 30.69 -3.89
CA ALA A 258 25.29 31.64 -2.87
C ALA A 258 24.95 33.09 -3.27
N GLU A 259 25.24 33.50 -4.52
CA GLU A 259 24.88 34.83 -5.05
C GLU A 259 23.37 35.08 -5.04
N ILE A 260 22.56 34.07 -5.38
CA ILE A 260 21.09 34.16 -5.31
C ILE A 260 20.61 34.27 -3.85
N LYS A 261 21.24 33.54 -2.93
CA LYS A 261 20.97 33.62 -1.47
C LYS A 261 21.22 35.03 -0.94
N GLU A 262 22.31 35.65 -1.38
CA GLU A 262 22.77 36.96 -0.93
C GLU A 262 21.93 38.10 -1.53
N LYS A 263 21.54 37.98 -2.80
CA LYS A 263 20.77 39.02 -3.51
C LYS A 263 19.29 39.09 -3.10
N TYR A 264 18.76 38.02 -2.54
CA TYR A 264 17.37 37.92 -2.12
C TYR A 264 17.30 37.43 -0.67
N ASP A 265 17.57 38.35 0.23
CA ASP A 265 17.53 38.10 1.67
C ASP A 265 16.13 37.61 2.08
N GLY A 266 16.03 36.35 2.52
CA GLY A 266 14.76 35.66 2.80
C GLY A 266 14.40 34.52 1.83
N LEU A 267 15.17 34.30 0.77
CA LEU A 267 15.09 33.07 -0.03
C LEU A 267 15.61 31.88 0.79
N SER A 268 14.70 31.09 1.37
CA SER A 268 15.07 29.76 1.84
C SER A 268 15.42 28.89 0.62
N LEU A 269 16.68 28.94 0.19
CA LEU A 269 17.26 28.01 -0.78
C LEU A 269 17.42 26.58 -0.18
N GLY A 270 16.86 26.36 1.02
CA GLY A 270 16.60 25.04 1.59
C GLY A 270 15.09 24.81 1.73
N THR A 271 14.65 23.62 1.28
CA THR A 271 13.34 22.98 1.53
C THR A 271 12.12 23.49 0.74
N THR A 272 12.18 23.54 -0.59
CA THR A 272 10.99 23.79 -1.40
C THR A 272 10.26 22.48 -1.70
N THR A 273 9.21 22.17 -0.94
CA THR A 273 8.39 20.93 -1.00
C THR A 273 9.15 19.61 -0.85
N GLY A 274 8.92 18.91 0.28
CA GLY A 274 9.25 17.48 0.34
C GLY A 274 8.47 16.72 -0.74
N ILE A 275 9.05 15.65 -1.29
CA ILE A 275 8.41 14.85 -2.35
C ILE A 275 7.01 14.34 -1.96
N TYR A 276 6.76 14.17 -0.66
CA TYR A 276 5.49 13.75 -0.08
C TYR A 276 4.50 14.90 0.19
N SER A 277 4.85 16.14 -0.17
CA SER A 277 3.94 17.28 -0.10
C SER A 277 2.81 17.15 -1.11
N GLN A 278 1.61 17.57 -0.74
CA GLN A 278 0.48 17.64 -1.68
C GLN A 278 0.80 18.54 -2.89
N ASN A 279 1.63 19.57 -2.68
CA ASN A 279 2.00 20.56 -3.69
C ASN A 279 3.23 20.17 -4.55
N ALA A 280 3.85 19.01 -4.31
CA ALA A 280 5.00 18.58 -5.12
C ALA A 280 4.57 18.31 -6.58
N PRO A 281 5.29 18.82 -7.59
CA PRO A 281 4.96 18.64 -9.00
C PRO A 281 4.84 17.16 -9.37
N ASN A 282 3.89 16.83 -10.26
CA ASN A 282 3.70 15.44 -10.69
C ASN A 282 4.95 14.86 -11.36
N MET A 283 5.66 15.66 -12.16
CA MET A 283 6.93 15.25 -12.77
C MET A 283 7.98 14.88 -11.72
N ALA A 284 8.10 15.66 -10.63
CA ALA A 284 9.00 15.34 -9.53
C ALA A 284 8.65 13.99 -8.87
N LYS A 285 7.36 13.74 -8.64
CA LYS A 285 6.87 12.47 -8.03
C LYS A 285 7.20 11.27 -8.89
N ILE A 286 6.98 11.37 -10.21
CA ILE A 286 7.27 10.30 -11.16
C ILE A 286 8.79 10.03 -11.24
N CYS A 287 9.59 11.07 -11.44
CA CYS A 287 11.04 10.96 -11.52
C CYS A 287 11.64 10.38 -10.22
N TYR A 288 11.13 10.82 -9.06
CA TYR A 288 11.61 10.32 -7.77
C TYR A 288 11.33 8.83 -7.61
N ASP A 289 10.14 8.37 -7.99
CA ASP A 289 9.81 6.94 -7.88
C ASP A 289 10.67 6.09 -8.83
N ILE A 290 10.88 6.54 -10.07
CA ILE A 290 11.80 5.91 -11.03
C ILE A 290 13.21 5.83 -10.43
N HIS A 291 13.74 6.95 -9.93
CA HIS A 291 15.04 7.02 -9.25
C HIS A 291 15.15 5.99 -8.11
N GLN A 292 14.19 5.95 -7.18
CA GLN A 292 14.25 5.07 -6.02
C GLN A 292 14.27 3.58 -6.42
N LYS A 293 13.59 3.22 -7.50
CA LYS A 293 13.55 1.85 -8.03
C LYS A 293 14.85 1.45 -8.70
N LEU A 294 15.38 2.32 -9.57
CA LEU A 294 16.65 2.07 -10.24
C LEU A 294 17.79 2.00 -9.23
N ARG A 295 17.82 2.93 -8.26
CA ARG A 295 18.80 2.97 -7.18
C ARG A 295 18.82 1.69 -6.35
N TYR A 296 17.65 1.13 -6.02
CA TYR A 296 17.57 -0.15 -5.30
C TYR A 296 18.21 -1.30 -6.09
N GLN A 297 18.00 -1.33 -7.40
CA GLN A 297 18.55 -2.37 -8.28
C GLN A 297 20.05 -2.21 -8.49
N ILE A 298 20.55 -0.98 -8.60
CA ILE A 298 21.98 -0.66 -8.58
C ILE A 298 22.62 -1.16 -7.28
N TYR A 299 21.98 -0.92 -6.13
CA TYR A 299 22.44 -1.39 -4.82
C TYR A 299 22.54 -2.92 -4.76
N LEU A 300 21.49 -3.65 -5.16
CA LEU A 300 21.51 -5.12 -5.22
C LEU A 300 22.58 -5.67 -6.17
N SER A 301 23.04 -4.88 -7.14
CA SER A 301 24.08 -5.26 -8.12
C SER A 301 25.50 -5.07 -7.60
N ASN A 302 25.65 -4.32 -6.52
CA ASN A 302 26.93 -3.97 -5.93
C ASN A 302 26.98 -4.36 -4.44
N LYS A 303 26.40 -5.51 -4.09
CA LYS A 303 26.26 -5.95 -2.69
C LYS A 303 27.61 -5.96 -1.93
N ASP A 304 28.71 -6.21 -2.64
CA ASP A 304 30.08 -6.21 -2.09
C ASP A 304 30.68 -4.81 -1.87
N ARG A 305 30.11 -3.74 -2.45
CA ARG A 305 30.64 -2.35 -2.31
C ARG A 305 30.01 -1.53 -1.18
N PHE A 306 28.86 -1.95 -0.65
CA PHE A 306 28.03 -1.09 0.21
C PHE A 306 27.81 -1.61 1.64
N GLU A 307 28.64 -2.54 2.13
CA GLU A 307 28.53 -3.17 3.46
C GLU A 307 28.43 -2.20 4.66
N ASN A 308 28.72 -0.89 4.50
CA ASN A 308 28.76 0.08 5.61
C ASN A 308 27.78 1.25 5.52
N THR A 309 26.66 1.13 4.79
CA THR A 309 25.67 2.23 4.74
C THR A 309 24.38 1.90 5.49
N VAL A 310 24.05 2.75 6.49
CA VAL A 310 22.90 2.71 7.43
C VAL A 310 21.51 2.76 6.75
N TYR A 311 21.42 2.56 5.44
CA TYR A 311 20.25 2.92 4.65
C TYR A 311 19.23 1.79 4.42
N SER A 312 19.36 0.63 5.07
CA SER A 312 18.57 -0.58 4.76
C SER A 312 17.06 -0.50 5.05
N ASN A 313 16.58 0.36 5.95
CA ASN A 313 15.20 0.26 6.45
C ASN A 313 14.17 1.18 5.77
N ASN A 314 14.59 2.27 5.10
CA ASN A 314 13.65 3.18 4.40
C ASN A 314 13.38 2.79 2.94
N PHE A 315 14.21 1.97 2.31
CA PHE A 315 14.07 1.59 0.89
C PHE A 315 12.87 0.68 0.62
N ILE A 316 12.49 -0.19 1.55
CA ILE A 316 11.42 -1.18 1.37
C ILE A 316 10.04 -0.53 1.32
N LYS A 317 9.88 0.70 1.82
CA LYS A 317 8.58 1.37 1.94
C LYS A 317 8.15 2.12 0.68
N ALA A 318 9.09 2.49 -0.20
CA ALA A 318 8.81 3.29 -1.39
C ALA A 318 8.43 2.46 -2.64
N SER A 319 8.54 1.14 -2.61
CA SER A 319 8.44 0.31 -3.83
C SER A 319 7.02 -0.08 -4.27
N LYS A 320 5.96 0.35 -3.58
CA LYS A 320 4.60 -0.20 -3.80
C LYS A 320 3.70 0.56 -4.77
N GLU A 321 4.06 1.77 -5.21
CA GLU A 321 3.05 2.62 -5.88
C GLU A 321 3.12 2.69 -7.41
N ASN A 322 4.28 2.66 -8.08
CA ASN A 322 4.32 2.49 -9.55
C ASN A 322 5.03 1.19 -9.95
N ASN A 323 4.66 0.59 -11.07
CA ASN A 323 5.05 -0.79 -11.39
C ASN A 323 6.37 -0.89 -12.18
N VAL A 324 7.29 0.09 -12.11
CA VAL A 324 8.62 -0.06 -12.75
C VAL A 324 9.47 -1.03 -11.92
N TYR A 325 10.03 -2.07 -12.54
CA TYR A 325 10.96 -2.99 -11.88
C TYR A 325 12.01 -3.51 -12.87
N VAL A 326 13.13 -3.98 -12.33
CA VAL A 326 14.27 -4.44 -13.13
C VAL A 326 14.49 -5.91 -12.86
N ASP A 327 14.42 -6.72 -13.91
CA ASP A 327 14.83 -8.12 -13.86
C ASP A 327 16.29 -8.25 -14.30
N ARG A 328 16.99 -9.26 -13.78
CA ARG A 328 18.29 -9.65 -14.31
C ARG A 328 18.13 -10.87 -15.19
N ASN A 329 18.65 -10.79 -16.40
CA ASN A 329 18.76 -11.94 -17.27
C ASN A 329 20.12 -11.94 -17.95
N GLU A 330 20.92 -12.99 -17.73
CA GLU A 330 22.21 -13.20 -18.42
C GLU A 330 23.16 -11.98 -18.45
N GLY A 331 23.24 -11.23 -17.34
CA GLY A 331 24.11 -10.06 -17.22
C GLY A 331 23.52 -8.76 -17.80
N LYS A 332 22.29 -8.78 -18.33
CA LYS A 332 21.53 -7.60 -18.74
C LYS A 332 20.46 -7.23 -17.72
N PHE A 333 20.13 -5.95 -17.65
CA PHE A 333 19.03 -5.42 -16.83
C PHE A 333 17.81 -5.17 -17.71
N ILE A 334 16.71 -5.88 -17.45
CA ILE A 334 15.45 -5.68 -18.17
C ILE A 334 14.60 -4.71 -17.36
N LEU A 335 14.51 -3.47 -17.82
CA LEU A 335 13.63 -2.48 -17.25
C LEU A 335 12.21 -2.71 -17.77
N ASN A 336 11.30 -3.12 -16.88
CA ASN A 336 9.88 -3.23 -17.18
C ASN A 336 9.22 -1.87 -16.90
N VAL A 337 8.80 -1.18 -17.96
CA VAL A 337 8.16 0.15 -17.90
C VAL A 337 6.69 0.00 -18.24
N PRO A 338 5.76 0.37 -17.34
CA PRO A 338 4.34 0.47 -17.66
C PRO A 338 4.05 1.29 -18.93
N LEU A 339 3.07 0.88 -19.74
CA LEU A 339 2.66 1.58 -20.96
C LEU A 339 2.22 3.05 -20.76
N ASP A 340 1.89 3.47 -19.54
CA ASP A 340 1.58 4.88 -19.23
C ASP A 340 2.84 5.71 -18.91
N LEU A 341 3.97 5.06 -18.65
CA LEU A 341 5.27 5.69 -18.38
C LEU A 341 6.22 5.67 -19.58
N ASP A 342 5.90 4.91 -20.64
CA ASP A 342 6.75 4.71 -21.83
C ASP A 342 7.17 6.01 -22.51
N LYS A 343 6.24 6.96 -22.64
CA LYS A 343 6.45 8.28 -23.23
C LYS A 343 6.97 9.29 -22.22
N ILE A 344 6.79 9.02 -20.93
CA ILE A 344 7.23 9.93 -19.86
C ILE A 344 8.74 9.81 -19.68
N ILE A 345 9.32 8.61 -19.75
CA ILE A 345 10.77 8.44 -19.59
C ILE A 345 11.58 9.21 -20.66
N PRO A 346 11.26 9.13 -21.97
CA PRO A 346 11.87 9.97 -23.00
C PRO A 346 11.76 11.46 -22.66
N ASN A 347 10.58 11.94 -22.25
CA ASN A 347 10.42 13.34 -21.85
C ASN A 347 11.30 13.73 -20.65
N ILE A 348 11.56 12.82 -19.70
CA ILE A 348 12.48 13.06 -18.58
C ILE A 348 13.91 13.22 -19.11
N ILE A 349 14.32 12.34 -20.02
CA ILE A 349 15.66 12.36 -20.63
C ILE A 349 15.84 13.59 -21.52
N GLU A 350 14.84 13.94 -22.31
CA GLU A 350 14.81 15.18 -23.11
C GLU A 350 14.82 16.42 -22.23
N THR A 351 14.08 16.42 -21.10
CA THR A 351 14.13 17.50 -20.13
C THR A 351 15.55 17.65 -19.58
N TYR A 352 16.21 16.54 -19.25
CA TYR A 352 17.61 16.56 -18.85
C TYR A 352 18.50 17.11 -19.96
N LEU A 353 18.38 16.63 -21.20
CA LEU A 353 19.12 17.16 -22.35
C LEU A 353 18.86 18.63 -22.60
N TYR A 354 17.64 19.11 -22.36
CA TYR A 354 17.28 20.50 -22.52
C TYR A 354 18.03 21.38 -21.51
N PHE A 355 18.06 20.97 -20.24
CA PHE A 355 18.89 21.60 -19.22
C PHE A 355 20.38 21.43 -19.50
N TYR A 356 20.78 20.36 -20.19
CA TYR A 356 22.17 20.05 -20.51
C TYR A 356 22.70 20.83 -21.73
N THR A 357 21.90 21.01 -22.78
CA THR A 357 22.32 21.51 -24.12
C THR A 357 21.86 22.95 -24.42
N TRP A 358 20.92 23.48 -23.63
CA TRP A 358 20.33 24.83 -23.63
C TRP A 358 20.49 25.71 -24.90
N ASP A 359 19.48 25.70 -25.79
CA ASP A 359 19.27 26.73 -26.84
C ASP A 359 18.17 27.73 -26.42
N ASN A 360 18.53 29.02 -26.39
CA ASN A 360 17.73 30.17 -25.95
C ASN A 360 16.33 30.28 -26.61
N LYS A 361 16.14 29.79 -27.84
CA LYS A 361 14.88 29.98 -28.60
C LYS A 361 13.71 29.10 -28.14
N SER A 362 13.99 27.95 -27.55
CA SER A 362 12.95 26.96 -27.20
C SER A 362 12.28 27.27 -25.86
N ILE A 363 12.93 28.04 -24.98
CA ILE A 363 12.42 28.43 -23.65
C ILE A 363 11.24 29.39 -23.77
N VAL A 364 11.29 30.33 -24.72
CA VAL A 364 10.21 31.29 -25.00
C VAL A 364 8.89 30.57 -25.32
N LYS A 365 8.97 29.40 -25.94
CA LYS A 365 7.80 28.59 -26.32
C LYS A 365 7.16 27.86 -25.14
N ILE A 366 7.97 27.44 -24.14
CA ILE A 366 7.51 26.88 -22.87
C ILE A 366 6.95 27.98 -21.97
N ILE A 367 7.58 29.16 -21.97
CA ILE A 367 7.15 30.37 -21.25
C ILE A 367 5.71 30.76 -21.62
N THR A 368 5.34 30.70 -22.90
CA THR A 368 4.00 31.11 -23.36
C THR A 368 2.85 30.18 -22.96
N ASN A 369 3.12 28.97 -22.46
CA ASN A 369 2.10 27.94 -22.21
C ASN A 369 1.95 27.52 -20.73
N SER A 370 2.63 28.19 -19.80
CA SER A 370 2.70 27.78 -18.39
C SER A 370 1.86 28.67 -17.44
N SER A 371 1.42 28.09 -16.32
CA SER A 371 0.56 28.73 -15.30
C SER A 371 1.35 29.62 -14.34
N LYS A 372 0.67 30.52 -13.60
CA LYS A 372 1.28 31.52 -12.69
C LYS A 372 2.27 30.98 -11.64
N ASN A 373 2.15 29.72 -11.21
CA ASN A 373 3.08 29.12 -10.25
C ASN A 373 4.36 28.58 -10.91
N GLU A 374 4.33 28.29 -12.21
CA GLU A 374 5.51 27.88 -12.99
C GLU A 374 6.40 29.08 -13.32
N THR A 375 5.83 30.29 -13.40
CA THR A 375 6.52 31.55 -13.68
C THR A 375 7.64 31.86 -12.66
N TYR A 376 7.45 31.53 -11.38
CA TYR A 376 8.45 31.76 -10.33
C TYR A 376 9.63 30.79 -10.37
N LEU A 377 9.37 29.51 -10.70
CA LEU A 377 10.43 28.51 -10.91
C LEU A 377 11.22 28.86 -12.19
N LEU A 378 10.51 29.33 -13.22
CA LEU A 378 11.07 29.82 -14.48
C LEU A 378 11.93 31.06 -14.28
N GLU A 379 11.55 32.03 -13.46
CA GLU A 379 12.40 33.19 -13.12
C GLU A 379 13.71 32.78 -12.43
N ARG A 380 13.68 31.76 -11.57
CA ARG A 380 14.90 31.19 -10.97
C ARG A 380 15.76 30.46 -11.99
N ILE A 381 15.14 29.73 -12.92
CA ILE A 381 15.84 29.07 -14.03
C ILE A 381 16.45 30.14 -14.99
N LEU A 382 15.73 31.23 -15.25
CA LEU A 382 16.18 32.39 -16.04
C LEU A 382 17.39 33.08 -15.40
N GLN A 383 17.50 33.12 -14.07
CA GLN A 383 18.69 33.66 -13.38
C GLN A 383 19.91 32.72 -13.50
N LEU A 384 19.70 31.41 -13.59
CA LEU A 384 20.76 30.44 -13.88
C LEU A 384 21.22 30.52 -15.35
N GLN A 385 20.40 31.00 -16.29
CA GLN A 385 20.72 31.08 -17.73
C GLN A 385 22.01 31.84 -18.09
N ASN A 386 22.42 32.82 -17.28
CA ASN A 386 23.63 33.60 -17.59
C ASN A 386 24.94 32.85 -17.32
N TYR A 387 24.88 31.67 -16.70
CA TYR A 387 26.06 31.01 -16.15
C TYR A 387 26.30 29.58 -16.66
N PHE A 388 25.32 28.95 -17.31
CA PHE A 388 25.42 27.54 -17.73
C PHE A 388 25.48 27.41 -19.26
N VAL A 389 26.69 27.26 -19.79
CA VAL A 389 26.90 26.70 -21.14
C VAL A 389 27.81 25.49 -21.00
N PHE A 390 27.22 24.30 -21.00
CA PHE A 390 27.95 23.05 -20.83
C PHE A 390 27.77 22.15 -22.05
N LYS A 391 28.88 21.76 -22.67
CA LYS A 391 28.90 20.77 -23.76
C LYS A 391 29.95 19.72 -23.43
N ASN A 392 29.51 18.55 -23.00
CA ASN A 392 30.32 17.32 -23.04
C ASN A 392 29.72 16.40 -24.11
N GLU A 393 30.39 16.29 -25.25
CA GLU A 393 29.91 15.48 -26.39
C GLU A 393 29.81 13.99 -26.04
N GLU A 394 30.69 13.48 -25.18
CA GLU A 394 30.65 12.08 -24.74
C GLU A 394 29.37 11.78 -23.94
N TYR A 395 28.94 12.73 -23.12
CA TYR A 395 27.76 12.58 -22.29
C TYR A 395 26.46 12.65 -23.11
N ILE A 396 26.42 13.58 -24.07
CA ILE A 396 25.32 13.70 -25.04
C ILE A 396 25.16 12.39 -25.82
N GLU A 397 26.27 11.77 -26.23
CA GLU A 397 26.25 10.52 -26.97
C GLU A 397 25.72 9.34 -26.14
N LYS A 398 26.09 9.25 -24.85
CA LYS A 398 25.52 8.24 -23.93
C LYS A 398 24.01 8.39 -23.79
N ILE A 399 23.51 9.63 -23.73
CA ILE A 399 22.08 9.89 -23.61
C ILE A 399 21.34 9.59 -24.91
N ARG A 400 21.91 9.91 -26.07
CA ARG A 400 21.33 9.55 -27.38
C ARG A 400 21.15 8.04 -27.50
N LYS A 401 22.18 7.26 -27.18
CA LYS A 401 22.10 5.79 -27.15
C LYS A 401 21.04 5.27 -26.19
N LEU A 402 20.87 5.93 -25.04
CA LEU A 402 19.81 5.60 -24.10
C LEU A 402 18.43 5.88 -24.70
N LEU A 403 18.22 7.03 -25.36
CA LEU A 403 16.95 7.40 -26.01
C LEU A 403 16.54 6.43 -27.13
N GLU A 404 17.49 5.95 -27.93
CA GLU A 404 17.24 4.97 -28.99
C GLU A 404 16.55 3.70 -28.45
N LYS A 405 16.82 3.31 -27.20
CA LYS A 405 16.19 2.15 -26.54
C LYS A 405 14.72 2.34 -26.18
N PHE A 406 14.26 3.59 -26.15
CA PHE A 406 12.86 3.95 -25.95
C PHE A 406 12.15 4.25 -27.28
N ASN A 407 12.75 3.92 -28.43
CA ASN A 407 12.25 4.22 -29.77
C ASN A 407 11.95 5.72 -30.00
N CYS A 408 12.79 6.59 -29.45
CA CYS A 408 12.64 8.05 -29.52
C CYS A 408 13.74 8.69 -30.37
#